data_AF-A0ABD1RA49-F1
#
_entry.id   AF-A0ABD1RA49-F1
#
_cell.length_a   1.000
_cell.length_b   1.000
_cell.length_c   1.000
_cell.angle_alpha   90.00
_cell.angle_beta   90.00
_cell.angle_gamma   90.00
#
_symmetry.space_group_name_H-M   'P 1'
#
loop_
_entity.id
_entity.type
_entity.pdbx_description
1 polymer ?
#
loop_
_entity_poly.entity_id
_entity_poly.type
_entity_poly.pdbx_seq_one_letter_code
_entity_poly.pdbx_strand_id
1 'polypeptide(L)'
;MGIVVRSMAPLAVKRWKDIDHAQKMPMIDRLKEKYEFETTKMIEESLDKSMNKQWNEYRCKLHKDFKNVGGIEDIGRAKRSKPNSVAEQVDWDFLCDHFGSDALKVSTVYLH
;
A
#
# COMPACT_ATOMS: atom_id res chain seq x y z
N MET A 1 11.49 9.68 0.07
CA MET A 1 10.68 8.59 0.67
C MET A 1 9.49 8.17 -0.18
N GLY A 2 8.44 9.00 -0.33
CA GLY A 2 7.17 8.57 -0.93
C GLY A 2 7.25 8.01 -2.36
N ILE A 3 8.15 8.53 -3.21
CA ILE A 3 8.37 7.98 -4.56
C ILE A 3 8.90 6.54 -4.48
N VAL A 4 9.91 6.29 -3.64
CA VAL A 4 10.51 4.95 -3.45
C VAL A 4 9.44 3.95 -3.04
N VAL A 5 8.67 4.29 -2.00
CA VAL A 5 7.60 3.42 -1.49
C VAL A 5 6.54 3.13 -2.56
N ARG A 6 6.05 4.15 -3.28
CA ARG A 6 5.04 3.95 -4.33
C ARG A 6 5.55 3.13 -5.52
N SER A 7 6.85 3.17 -5.79
CA SER A 7 7.45 2.44 -6.92
C SER A 7 7.91 1.02 -6.60
N MET A 8 8.19 0.71 -5.33
CA MET A 8 8.90 -0.52 -4.95
C MET A 8 8.18 -1.35 -3.89
N ALA A 9 7.32 -0.74 -3.06
CA ALA A 9 6.66 -1.49 -2.01
C ALA A 9 5.54 -2.37 -2.60
N PRO A 10 5.45 -3.64 -2.20
CA PRO A 10 4.38 -4.51 -2.66
C PRO A 10 3.02 -3.99 -2.18
N LEU A 11 2.02 -4.11 -3.05
CA LEU A 11 0.63 -3.72 -2.77
C LEU A 11 -0.24 -4.92 -2.43
N ALA A 12 0.06 -6.10 -3.00
CA ALA A 12 -0.58 -7.39 -2.71
C ALA A 12 -0.25 -7.98 -1.32
N VAL A 13 -0.19 -7.14 -0.29
CA VAL A 13 0.04 -7.51 1.12
C VAL A 13 -0.94 -6.76 2.01
N LYS A 14 -1.39 -7.40 3.09
CA LYS A 14 -2.45 -6.83 3.96
C LYS A 14 -1.93 -5.72 4.86
N ARG A 15 -0.75 -5.90 5.46
CA ARG A 15 -0.16 -4.94 6.41
C ARG A 15 1.32 -4.76 6.13
N TRP A 16 1.86 -3.57 6.39
CA TRP A 16 3.29 -3.28 6.24
C TRP A 16 4.21 -4.23 7.01
N LYS A 17 3.77 -4.70 8.18
CA LYS A 17 4.52 -5.67 9.00
C LYS A 17 4.60 -7.07 8.39
N ASP A 18 3.74 -7.36 7.43
CA ASP A 18 3.71 -8.64 6.70
C ASP A 18 4.63 -8.59 5.45
N ILE A 19 5.31 -7.46 5.20
CA ILE A 19 6.33 -7.33 4.14
C ILE A 19 7.67 -7.78 4.72
N ASP A 20 8.30 -8.73 4.05
CA ASP A 20 9.57 -9.30 4.50
C ASP A 20 10.68 -8.25 4.51
N HIS A 21 11.59 -8.39 5.46
CA HIS A 21 12.75 -7.51 5.56
C HIS A 21 13.56 -7.47 4.26
N ALA A 22 13.72 -8.63 3.60
CA ALA A 22 14.40 -8.73 2.31
C ALA A 22 13.74 -7.90 1.20
N GLN A 23 12.42 -7.70 1.24
CA GLN A 23 11.71 -6.83 0.30
C GLN A 23 11.83 -5.35 0.66
N LYS A 24 12.08 -5.04 1.93
CA LYS A 24 12.30 -3.67 2.42
C LYS A 24 13.72 -3.17 2.16
N MET A 25 14.71 -4.05 2.20
CA MET A 25 16.13 -3.68 2.03
C MET A 25 16.41 -2.90 0.74
N PRO A 26 15.92 -3.29 -0.44
CA PRO A 26 16.14 -2.51 -1.66
C PRO A 26 15.61 -1.07 -1.58
N MET A 27 14.53 -0.84 -0.82
CA MET A 27 14.01 0.51 -0.60
C MET A 27 14.93 1.31 0.31
N ILE A 28 15.45 0.69 1.38
CA ILE A 28 16.40 1.31 2.31
C ILE A 28 17.69 1.63 1.56
N ASP A 29 18.25 0.70 0.79
CA ASP A 29 19.50 0.90 0.05
C ASP A 29 19.37 2.03 -0.98
N ARG A 30 18.23 2.11 -1.69
CA ARG A 30 17.95 3.24 -2.60
C ARG A 30 17.86 4.59 -1.88
N LEU A 31 17.42 4.61 -0.63
CA LEU A 31 17.40 5.82 0.18
C LEU A 31 18.81 6.18 0.65
N LYS A 32 19.62 5.19 1.05
CA LYS A 32 21.03 5.39 1.41
C LYS A 32 21.80 6.01 0.24
N GLU A 33 21.70 5.43 -0.95
CA GLU A 33 22.36 5.96 -2.16
C GLU A 33 21.88 7.38 -2.48
N LYS A 34 20.58 7.63 -2.39
CA LYS A 34 20.01 8.92 -2.76
C LYS A 34 20.38 10.06 -1.80
N TYR A 35 20.55 9.76 -0.52
CA TYR A 35 20.77 10.76 0.53
C TYR A 35 22.14 10.65 1.20
N GLU A 36 23.00 9.76 0.69
CA GLU A 36 24.40 9.58 1.08
C GLU A 36 24.59 9.45 2.60
N PHE A 37 23.87 8.50 3.23
CA PHE A 37 23.99 8.22 4.66
C PHE A 37 24.27 6.74 4.95
N GLU A 38 25.02 6.51 6.03
CA GLU A 38 25.23 5.20 6.61
C GLU A 38 24.01 4.77 7.45
N THR A 39 23.56 3.54 7.26
CA THR A 39 22.50 2.99 8.11
C THR A 39 23.05 2.51 9.43
N THR A 40 22.49 3.07 10.51
CA THR A 40 22.48 2.44 11.83
C THR A 40 21.14 1.76 12.06
N LYS A 41 21.06 0.85 13.04
CA LYS A 41 19.80 0.23 13.44
C LYS A 41 18.70 1.27 13.76
N MET A 42 19.06 2.36 14.43
CA MET A 42 18.13 3.45 14.75
C MET A 42 17.61 4.15 13.49
N ILE A 43 18.47 4.35 12.49
CA ILE A 43 18.07 4.92 11.20
C ILE A 43 17.17 3.95 10.44
N GLU A 44 17.50 2.65 10.39
CA GLU A 44 16.67 1.63 9.75
C GLU A 44 15.26 1.56 10.35
N GLU A 45 15.14 1.57 11.68
CA GLU A 45 13.84 1.61 12.36
C GLU A 45 13.04 2.89 12.04
N SER A 46 13.73 4.03 11.95
CA SER A 46 13.11 5.31 11.56
C SER A 46 12.63 5.31 10.10
N LEU A 47 13.42 4.71 9.20
CA LEU A 47 13.07 4.52 7.81
C LEU A 47 11.89 3.56 7.66
N ASP A 48 11.87 2.43 8.35
CA ASP A 48 10.74 1.49 8.31
C ASP A 48 9.43 2.16 8.76
N LYS A 49 9.45 2.91 9.87
CA LYS A 49 8.28 3.69 10.33
C LYS A 49 7.84 4.72 9.29
N SER A 50 8.77 5.43 8.67
CA SER A 50 8.49 6.44 7.65
C SER A 50 7.93 5.82 6.38
N MET A 51 8.48 4.69 5.95
CA MET A 51 8.00 3.94 4.79
C MET A 51 6.61 3.34 5.04
N ASN A 52 6.37 2.78 6.23
CA ASN A 52 5.05 2.31 6.66
C ASN A 52 4.00 3.43 6.56
N LYS A 53 4.31 4.62 7.07
CA LYS A 53 3.43 5.79 6.98
C LYS A 53 3.11 6.13 5.52
N GLN A 54 4.13 6.23 4.66
CA GLN A 54 3.94 6.54 3.23
C GLN A 54 3.16 5.45 2.49
N TRP A 55 3.36 4.18 2.84
CA TRP A 55 2.64 3.05 2.26
C TRP A 55 1.16 3.08 2.63
N ASN A 56 0.83 3.36 3.89
CA ASN A 56 -0.56 3.52 4.33
C ASN A 56 -1.22 4.73 3.68
N GLU A 57 -0.54 5.88 3.61
CA GLU A 57 -1.06 7.08 2.92
C GLU A 57 -1.37 6.79 1.44
N TYR A 58 -0.49 6.03 0.78
CA TYR A 58 -0.72 5.62 -0.60
C TYR A 58 -1.95 4.71 -0.73
N ARG A 59 -2.07 3.70 0.11
CA ARG A 59 -3.25 2.81 0.12
C ARG A 59 -4.54 3.53 0.48
N CYS A 60 -4.50 4.52 1.37
CA CYS A 60 -5.65 5.37 1.67
C CYS A 60 -6.10 6.15 0.44
N LYS A 61 -5.17 6.64 -0.39
CA LYS A 61 -5.51 7.27 -1.68
C LYS A 61 -6.14 6.26 -2.63
N LEU A 62 -5.55 5.08 -2.77
CA LEU A 62 -6.08 4.00 -3.62
C LEU A 62 -7.49 3.55 -3.18
N HIS A 63 -7.76 3.52 -1.88
CA HIS A 63 -9.09 3.23 -1.37
C HIS A 63 -10.10 4.33 -1.71
N LYS A 64 -9.70 5.61 -1.73
CA LYS A 64 -10.56 6.70 -2.23
C LYS A 64 -10.84 6.53 -3.72
N ASP A 65 -9.81 6.22 -4.51
CA ASP A 65 -9.97 5.98 -5.95
C ASP A 65 -10.94 4.81 -6.20
N PHE A 66 -10.80 3.70 -5.45
CA PHE A 66 -11.73 2.57 -5.46
C PHE A 66 -13.18 3.00 -5.22
N LYS A 67 -13.43 3.79 -4.17
CA LYS A 67 -14.79 4.28 -3.86
C LYS A 67 -15.36 5.18 -4.96
N ASN A 68 -14.54 6.05 -5.55
CA ASN A 68 -14.98 7.02 -6.56
C ASN A 68 -15.43 6.37 -7.87
N VAL A 69 -14.92 5.19 -8.22
CA VAL A 69 -15.24 4.51 -9.47
C VAL A 69 -16.41 3.51 -9.38
N GLY A 70 -16.97 3.31 -8.19
CA GLY A 70 -18.08 2.40 -7.92
C GLY A 70 -17.92 1.59 -6.64
N GLY A 71 -16.68 1.42 -6.17
CA GLY A 71 -16.38 0.74 -4.91
C GLY A 71 -16.99 -0.66 -4.83
N ILE A 72 -17.70 -0.91 -3.74
CA ILE A 72 -18.35 -2.20 -3.44
C ILE A 72 -19.60 -2.41 -4.27
N GLU A 73 -20.30 -1.32 -4.60
CA GLU A 73 -21.55 -1.37 -5.37
C GLU A 73 -21.30 -1.89 -6.79
N ASP A 74 -20.12 -1.61 -7.35
CA ASP A 74 -19.68 -2.13 -8.64
C ASP A 74 -18.19 -2.51 -8.62
N ILE A 75 -17.86 -3.62 -7.94
CA ILE A 75 -16.50 -4.16 -7.86
C ILE A 75 -15.95 -4.47 -9.26
N GLY A 76 -16.79 -4.90 -10.20
CA GLY A 76 -16.39 -5.20 -11.56
C GLY A 76 -15.84 -3.96 -12.28
N ARG A 77 -16.54 -2.83 -12.18
CA ARG A 77 -16.06 -1.54 -12.70
C ARG A 77 -14.83 -1.06 -11.94
N ALA A 78 -14.79 -1.22 -10.62
CA ALA A 78 -13.65 -0.80 -9.83
C ALA A 78 -12.36 -1.54 -10.24
N LYS A 79 -12.42 -2.86 -10.44
CA LYS A 79 -11.29 -3.67 -10.92
C LYS A 79 -10.82 -3.25 -12.31
N ARG A 80 -11.74 -2.95 -13.24
CA ARG A 80 -11.39 -2.44 -14.58
C ARG A 80 -10.82 -1.01 -14.58
N SER A 81 -10.97 -0.27 -13.49
CA SER A 81 -10.56 1.14 -13.38
C SER A 81 -9.26 1.32 -12.59
N LYS A 82 -8.20 0.62 -12.99
CA LYS A 82 -6.90 0.68 -12.31
C LYS A 82 -6.30 2.09 -12.36
N PRO A 83 -5.93 2.69 -11.21
CA PRO A 83 -5.22 3.97 -11.20
C PRO A 83 -3.84 3.85 -11.86
N ASN A 84 -3.43 4.85 -12.65
CA ASN A 84 -2.11 4.88 -13.31
C ASN A 84 -0.92 4.78 -12.33
N SER A 85 -1.14 5.13 -11.06
CA SER A 85 -0.10 5.01 -10.04
C SER A 85 0.22 3.56 -9.66
N VAL A 86 -0.71 2.63 -9.88
CA VAL A 86 -0.51 1.19 -9.64
C VAL A 86 0.10 0.58 -10.89
N ALA A 87 1.26 -0.07 -10.76
CA ALA A 87 1.97 -0.69 -11.87
C ALA A 87 1.15 -1.86 -12.45
N GLU A 88 0.89 -2.87 -11.63
CA GLU A 88 0.32 -4.13 -12.09
C GLU A 88 -1.19 -4.25 -11.82
N GLN A 89 -1.93 -4.89 -12.74
CA GLN A 89 -3.35 -5.15 -12.56
C GLN A 89 -3.63 -6.12 -11.41
N VAL A 90 -2.77 -7.12 -11.22
CA VAL A 90 -2.91 -8.10 -10.13
C VAL A 90 -2.85 -7.45 -8.74
N ASP A 91 -2.01 -6.42 -8.57
CA ASP A 91 -1.95 -5.64 -7.33
C ASP A 91 -3.25 -4.86 -7.11
N TRP A 92 -3.81 -4.27 -8.16
CA TRP A 92 -5.07 -3.55 -8.08
C TRP A 92 -6.25 -4.47 -7.78
N ASP A 93 -6.30 -5.65 -8.40
CA ASP A 93 -7.35 -6.63 -8.17
C ASP A 93 -7.33 -7.11 -6.71
N PHE A 94 -6.14 -7.41 -6.17
CA PHE A 94 -5.97 -7.74 -4.75
C PHE A 94 -6.47 -6.62 -3.84
N LEU A 95 -6.12 -5.36 -4.15
CA LEU A 95 -6.54 -4.21 -3.37
C LEU A 95 -8.06 -4.03 -3.41
N CYS A 96 -8.71 -4.16 -4.57
CA CYS A 96 -10.16 -4.11 -4.71
C CYS A 96 -10.84 -5.16 -3.83
N ASP A 97 -10.37 -6.42 -3.87
CA ASP A 97 -10.91 -7.50 -3.05
C ASP A 97 -10.72 -7.23 -1.55
N HIS A 98 -9.54 -6.73 -1.19
CA HIS A 98 -9.23 -6.37 0.19
C HIS A 98 -10.13 -5.23 0.70
N PHE A 99 -10.26 -4.13 -0.05
CA PHE A 99 -11.10 -2.99 0.31
C PHE A 99 -12.58 -3.36 0.37
N GLY A 100 -13.05 -4.19 -0.57
CA GLY A 100 -14.41 -4.72 -0.54
C GLY A 100 -14.69 -5.56 0.70
N SER A 101 -13.73 -6.41 1.10
CA SER A 101 -13.88 -7.25 2.29
C SER A 101 -13.88 -6.46 3.61
N ASP A 102 -13.11 -5.38 3.70
CA ASP A 102 -13.00 -4.61 4.94
C ASP A 102 -14.24 -3.77 5.22
N ALA A 103 -14.89 -3.24 4.19
CA ALA A 103 -16.14 -2.52 4.37
C ALA A 103 -17.32 -3.43 4.74
N LEU A 104 -17.34 -4.68 4.24
CA LEU A 104 -18.32 -5.68 4.69
C LEU A 104 -18.18 -5.97 6.19
N LYS A 105 -16.96 -6.05 6.71
CA LYS A 105 -16.72 -6.24 8.16
C LYS A 105 -17.23 -5.08 8.99
N VAL A 106 -17.14 -3.84 8.50
CA VAL A 106 -17.67 -2.66 9.22
C VAL A 106 -19.21 -2.72 9.28
N SER A 107 -19.88 -3.09 8.18
CA SER A 107 -21.35 -3.19 8.15
C SER A 107 -21.90 -4.29 9.07
N THR A 108 -21.18 -5.40 9.28
CA THR A 108 -21.63 -6.48 10.18
C THR A 108 -21.60 -6.08 11.66
N VAL A 109 -20.75 -5.12 12.06
CA VAL A 109 -20.61 -4.71 13.48
C VAL A 109 -21.78 -3.83 13.95
N TYR A 110 -22.53 -3.20 13.05
CA TYR A 110 -23.67 -2.31 13.39
C TYR A 110 -25.04 -3.01 13.33
N LEU A 111 -25.10 -4.34 13.25
CA LEU A 111 -26.35 -5.11 13.16
C LEU A 111 -26.67 -5.91 14.44
N HIS A 112 -26.19 -5.48 15.61
CA HIS A 112 -26.46 -6.15 16.89
C HIS A 112 -26.95 -5.21 17.99
#